data_AF-A0AAT9M7B7-F1
#
_entry.id   AF-A0AAT9M7B7-F1
#
_cell.length_a   1.000
_cell.length_b   1.000
_cell.length_c   1.000
_cell.angle_alpha   90.00
_cell.angle_beta   90.00
_cell.angle_gamma   90.00
#
_symmetry.space_group_name_H-M   'P 1'
#
loop_
_entity.id
_entity.type
_entity.pdbx_description
1 polymer ?
#
loop_
_entity_poly.entity_id
_entity_poly.type
_entity_poly.pdbx_seq_one_letter_code
_entity_poly.pdbx_strand_id
1 'polypeptide(L)'
;MAADALLAAALFLATFALVHDAWPLQVALMAPLAWRRQAPVLVFGLVASAAFVQLLLDFRLPADIALLVAVYTVGAHRALRWLFAAAAVLEAGIIAYALSWGGFLVAATSLTIAAVAAAVLGVVMRTRRAQVLKDREHAVAQALARERPSFPGSLDLLTAREREVLIELAAGRTNAEIAGRLHLAHSTVKTHVSRILPKLGLRDRAQAVVFAYETGLVRPG
;
A
#
# COMPACT_ATOMS: atom_id res chain seq x y z
N MET A 1 4.16 4.94 15.35
CA MET A 1 4.10 4.67 16.79
C MET A 1 3.75 5.90 17.61
N ALA A 2 4.46 7.02 17.49
CA ALA A 2 4.20 8.23 18.31
C ALA A 2 2.78 8.80 18.18
N ALA A 3 2.22 8.91 16.97
CA ALA A 3 0.86 9.41 16.77
C ALA A 3 -0.25 8.51 17.34
N ASP A 4 -0.03 7.19 17.37
CA ASP A 4 -1.00 6.23 17.93
C ASP A 4 -1.00 6.26 19.46
N ALA A 5 0.18 6.45 20.08
CA ALA A 5 0.32 6.61 21.52
C ALA A 5 -0.31 7.93 21.99
N LEU A 6 -0.15 9.01 21.21
CA LEU A 6 -0.77 10.31 21.50
C LEU A 6 -2.30 10.28 21.41
N LEU A 7 -2.88 9.59 20.42
CA LEU A 7 -4.33 9.48 20.31
C LEU A 7 -4.92 8.63 21.46
N ALA A 8 -4.27 7.52 21.80
CA ALA A 8 -4.68 6.68 22.93
C ALA A 8 -4.50 7.40 24.28
N ALA A 9 -3.41 8.14 24.46
CA ALA A 9 -3.17 8.95 25.65
C ALA A 9 -4.14 10.14 25.77
N ALA A 10 -4.48 10.80 24.66
CA ALA A 10 -5.44 11.90 24.64
C ALA A 10 -6.87 11.41 24.96
N LEU A 11 -7.27 10.27 24.40
CA LEU A 11 -8.54 9.62 24.74
C LEU A 11 -8.55 9.16 26.20
N PHE A 12 -7.45 8.58 26.70
CA PHE A 12 -7.30 8.18 28.10
C PHE A 12 -7.46 9.38 29.05
N LEU A 13 -6.75 10.49 28.80
CA LEU A 13 -6.83 11.70 29.60
C LEU A 13 -8.20 12.37 29.58
N ALA A 14 -8.83 12.45 28.40
CA ALA A 14 -10.18 13.02 28.25
C ALA A 14 -11.24 12.20 29.01
N THR A 15 -11.04 10.89 29.08
CA THR A 15 -11.97 9.95 29.72
C THR A 15 -11.75 9.84 31.23
N PHE A 16 -10.48 9.90 31.66
CA PHE A 16 -10.07 9.88 33.07
C PHE A 16 -10.65 11.05 33.87
N ALA A 17 -10.77 12.23 33.25
CA ALA A 17 -11.34 13.42 33.87
C ALA A 17 -12.86 13.32 34.16
N LEU A 18 -13.57 12.36 33.55
CA LEU A 18 -15.04 12.25 33.64
C LEU A 18 -15.52 11.17 34.63
N VAL A 19 -14.70 10.16 34.95
CA VAL A 19 -15.06 9.04 35.85
C VAL A 19 -13.84 8.62 36.66
N HIS A 20 -13.71 9.14 37.88
CA HIS A 20 -12.52 8.98 38.72
C HIS A 20 -12.42 7.60 39.42
N ASP A 21 -13.54 6.92 39.67
CA ASP A 21 -13.59 5.73 40.53
C ASP A 21 -13.34 4.39 39.80
N ALA A 22 -13.17 4.39 38.47
CA ALA A 22 -13.06 3.16 37.66
C ALA A 22 -11.77 3.07 36.81
N TRP A 23 -10.69 3.74 37.24
CA TRP A 23 -9.44 3.81 36.48
C TRP A 23 -8.80 2.44 36.11
N PRO A 24 -8.86 1.36 36.93
CA PRO A 24 -8.24 0.09 36.55
C PRO A 24 -8.97 -0.56 35.36
N LEU A 25 -10.30 -0.44 35.31
CA LEU A 25 -11.12 -0.96 34.21
C LEU A 25 -10.91 -0.14 32.92
N GLN A 26 -10.73 1.17 33.04
CA GLN A 26 -10.44 2.05 31.90
C GLN A 26 -9.09 1.71 31.25
N VAL A 27 -8.04 1.49 32.06
CA VAL A 27 -6.72 1.07 31.55
C VAL A 27 -6.82 -0.30 30.87
N ALA A 28 -7.53 -1.26 31.47
CA ALA A 28 -7.75 -2.59 30.90
C ALA A 28 -8.50 -2.56 29.56
N LEU A 29 -9.44 -1.62 29.38
CA LEU A 29 -10.21 -1.41 28.15
C LEU A 29 -9.44 -0.66 27.06
N MET A 30 -8.51 0.21 27.45
CA MET A 30 -7.69 1.02 26.54
C MET A 30 -6.41 0.31 26.09
N ALA A 31 -5.83 -0.57 26.91
CA ALA A 31 -4.63 -1.33 26.57
C ALA A 31 -4.74 -2.13 25.23
N PRO A 32 -5.87 -2.79 24.92
CA PRO A 32 -6.07 -3.48 23.64
C PRO A 32 -6.02 -2.55 22.41
N LEU A 33 -6.38 -1.26 22.56
CA LEU A 33 -6.37 -0.30 21.44
C LEU A 33 -4.97 0.02 20.93
N ALA A 34 -3.92 -0.20 21.74
CA ALA A 34 -2.54 -0.14 21.30
C ALA A 34 -2.21 -1.24 20.28
N TRP A 35 -2.87 -2.40 20.38
CA TRP A 35 -2.67 -3.55 19.49
C TRP A 35 -3.62 -3.59 18.28
N ARG A 36 -4.50 -2.59 18.14
CA ARG A 36 -5.60 -2.57 17.17
C ARG A 36 -5.17 -2.73 15.70
N ARG A 37 -3.94 -2.31 15.35
CA ARG A 37 -3.42 -2.42 13.98
C ARG A 37 -2.98 -3.84 13.62
N GLN A 38 -2.49 -4.60 14.59
CA GLN A 38 -1.98 -5.97 14.37
C GLN A 38 -3.11 -7.01 14.48
N ALA A 39 -4.03 -6.83 15.42
CA ALA A 39 -5.10 -7.78 15.69
C ALA A 39 -6.49 -7.11 15.85
N PRO A 40 -6.99 -6.39 14.83
CA PRO A 40 -8.21 -5.56 14.95
C PRO A 40 -9.47 -6.34 15.35
N VAL A 41 -9.63 -7.60 14.93
CA VAL A 41 -10.79 -8.43 15.28
C VAL A 41 -10.75 -8.89 16.74
N LEU A 42 -9.57 -9.28 17.23
CA LEU A 42 -9.39 -9.67 18.63
C LEU A 42 -9.63 -8.50 19.56
N VAL A 43 -9.10 -7.32 19.20
CA VAL A 43 -9.33 -6.08 19.96
C VAL A 43 -10.81 -5.71 19.98
N PHE A 44 -11.50 -5.82 18.84
CA PHE A 44 -12.96 -5.62 18.79
C PHE A 44 -13.69 -6.62 19.69
N GLY A 45 -13.38 -7.91 19.60
CA GLY A 45 -14.01 -8.94 20.44
C GLY A 45 -13.80 -8.69 21.94
N LEU A 46 -12.61 -8.24 22.34
CA LEU A 46 -12.30 -7.96 23.74
C LEU A 46 -13.05 -6.72 24.25
N VAL A 47 -13.09 -5.64 23.45
CA VAL A 47 -13.85 -4.43 23.78
C VAL A 47 -15.36 -4.71 23.80
N ALA A 48 -15.88 -5.48 22.84
CA ALA A 48 -17.28 -5.88 22.78
C ALA A 48 -17.68 -6.77 23.97
N SER A 49 -16.80 -7.70 24.38
CA SER A 49 -17.04 -8.55 25.55
C SER A 49 -17.12 -7.73 26.83
N ALA A 50 -16.24 -6.75 26.98
CA ALA A 50 -16.26 -5.86 28.14
C ALA A 50 -17.49 -4.93 28.16
N ALA A 51 -17.91 -4.42 27.00
CA ALA A 51 -19.17 -3.67 26.86
C ALA A 51 -20.39 -4.53 27.21
N PHE A 52 -20.39 -5.81 26.81
CA PHE A 52 -21.45 -6.76 27.18
C PHE A 52 -21.52 -7.02 28.68
N VAL A 53 -20.37 -7.18 29.35
CA VAL A 53 -20.31 -7.32 30.81
C VAL A 53 -20.82 -6.07 31.52
N GLN A 54 -20.53 -4.88 31.00
CA GLN A 54 -21.05 -3.62 31.55
C GLN A 54 -22.57 -3.52 31.45
N LEU A 55 -23.11 -3.92 30.30
CA LEU A 55 -24.56 -3.99 30.09
C LEU A 55 -25.23 -4.92 31.11
N LEU A 56 -24.60 -6.07 31.41
CA LEU A 56 -25.15 -7.05 32.36
C LEU A 56 -25.10 -6.55 33.82
N LEU A 57 -24.11 -5.74 34.16
CA LEU A 57 -23.85 -5.23 35.51
C LEU A 57 -24.38 -3.80 35.74
N ASP A 58 -25.07 -3.24 34.76
CA ASP A 58 -25.71 -1.92 34.80
C ASP A 58 -24.74 -0.76 35.11
N PHE A 59 -23.48 -0.89 34.68
CA PHE A 59 -22.40 0.06 34.97
C PHE A 59 -22.15 0.99 33.78
N ARG A 60 -22.23 2.31 33.99
CA ARG A 60 -21.92 3.30 32.93
C ARG A 60 -20.41 3.51 32.82
N LEU A 61 -19.81 2.92 31.79
CA LEU A 61 -18.41 3.16 31.43
C LEU A 61 -18.28 3.67 29.99
N PRO A 62 -17.21 4.40 29.66
CA PRO A 62 -16.96 5.00 28.34
C PRO A 62 -16.58 3.97 27.25
N ALA A 63 -16.97 2.70 27.40
CA ALA A 63 -16.65 1.63 26.45
C ALA A 63 -17.27 1.86 25.06
N ASP A 64 -18.30 2.70 24.96
CA ASP A 64 -18.95 3.07 23.70
C ASP A 64 -17.99 3.72 22.70
N ILE A 65 -17.08 4.58 23.17
CA ILE A 65 -16.07 5.24 22.31
C ILE A 65 -15.03 4.20 21.84
N ALA A 66 -14.62 3.31 22.72
CA ALA A 66 -13.66 2.25 22.38
C ALA A 66 -14.23 1.29 21.32
N LEU A 67 -15.53 1.00 21.40
CA LEU A 67 -16.24 0.13 20.45
C LEU A 67 -16.33 0.78 19.06
N LEU A 68 -16.62 2.08 19.00
CA LEU A 68 -16.60 2.86 17.74
C LEU A 68 -15.21 2.87 17.09
N VAL A 69 -14.15 3.11 17.88
CA VAL A 69 -12.76 3.07 17.38
C VAL A 69 -12.38 1.67 16.92
N ALA A 70 -12.85 0.62 17.60
CA ALA A 70 -12.62 -0.76 17.21
C ALA A 70 -13.32 -1.10 15.87
N VAL A 71 -14.60 -0.72 15.68
CA VAL A 71 -15.33 -0.91 14.41
C VAL A 71 -14.65 -0.16 13.26
N TYR A 72 -14.28 1.10 13.47
CA TYR A 72 -13.47 1.87 12.50
C TYR A 72 -12.21 1.10 12.10
N THR A 73 -11.50 0.53 13.08
CA THR A 73 -10.24 -0.16 12.84
C THR A 73 -10.43 -1.47 12.06
N VAL A 74 -11.49 -2.23 12.35
CA VAL A 74 -11.88 -3.41 11.55
C VAL A 74 -12.21 -2.98 10.12
N GLY A 75 -12.96 -1.90 9.94
CA GLY A 75 -13.27 -1.31 8.62
C GLY A 75 -12.02 -0.83 7.87
N ALA A 76 -11.01 -0.33 8.56
CA ALA A 76 -9.79 0.16 7.92
C ALA A 76 -8.79 -0.96 7.56
N HIS A 77 -8.83 -2.14 8.19
CA HIS A 77 -7.75 -3.13 8.08
C HIS A 77 -8.19 -4.57 7.76
N ARG A 78 -9.49 -4.91 7.77
CA ARG A 78 -9.97 -6.29 7.54
C ARG A 78 -11.00 -6.38 6.43
N ALA A 79 -11.27 -7.59 5.94
CA ALA A 79 -12.25 -7.82 4.87
C ALA A 79 -13.66 -7.37 5.27
N LEU A 80 -14.50 -7.06 4.27
CA LEU A 80 -15.82 -6.47 4.46
C LEU A 80 -16.75 -7.33 5.35
N ARG A 81 -16.65 -8.67 5.27
CA ARG A 81 -17.39 -9.61 6.15
C ARG A 81 -17.18 -9.36 7.65
N TRP A 82 -15.96 -8.98 8.05
CA TRP A 82 -15.62 -8.73 9.46
C TRP A 82 -16.15 -7.37 9.92
N LEU A 83 -16.26 -6.40 9.01
CA LEU A 83 -16.91 -5.13 9.30
C LEU A 83 -18.41 -5.33 9.53
N PHE A 84 -19.08 -6.13 8.69
CA PHE A 84 -20.49 -6.46 8.91
C PHE A 84 -20.73 -7.19 10.22
N ALA A 85 -19.88 -8.17 10.56
CA ALA A 85 -19.97 -8.85 11.85
C ALA A 85 -19.77 -7.88 13.04
N ALA A 86 -18.79 -6.97 12.94
CA ALA A 86 -18.54 -5.99 13.99
C ALA A 86 -19.68 -4.96 14.13
N ALA A 87 -20.24 -4.50 13.00
CA ALA A 87 -21.40 -3.61 12.99
C ALA A 87 -22.63 -4.31 13.59
N ALA A 88 -22.89 -5.56 13.25
CA ALA A 88 -24.01 -6.32 13.81
C ALA A 88 -23.91 -6.49 15.33
N VAL A 89 -22.71 -6.76 15.84
CA VAL A 89 -22.45 -6.84 17.29
C VAL A 89 -22.65 -5.49 17.98
N LEU A 90 -22.18 -4.39 17.37
CA LEU A 90 -22.37 -3.04 17.89
C LEU A 90 -23.86 -2.66 17.92
N GLU A 91 -24.60 -2.88 16.84
CA GLU A 91 -26.04 -2.62 16.77
C GLU A 91 -26.83 -3.46 17.79
N ALA A 92 -26.49 -4.75 17.96
CA ALA A 92 -27.11 -5.59 18.97
C ALA A 92 -26.89 -5.03 20.39
N GLY A 93 -25.68 -4.53 20.68
CA GLY A 93 -25.37 -3.87 21.95
C GLY A 93 -26.17 -2.56 22.14
N ILE A 94 -26.27 -1.73 21.10
CA ILE A 94 -27.06 -0.49 21.11
C ILE A 94 -28.53 -0.78 21.40
N ILE A 95 -29.11 -1.78 20.73
CA ILE A 95 -30.50 -2.18 20.90
C ILE A 95 -30.74 -2.67 22.33
N ALA A 96 -29.86 -3.54 22.85
CA ALA A 96 -29.99 -4.06 24.21
C ALA A 96 -29.88 -2.94 25.27
N TYR A 97 -28.95 -2.01 25.11
CA TYR A 97 -28.83 -0.82 25.96
C TYR A 97 -30.10 0.05 25.90
N ALA A 98 -30.62 0.31 24.70
CA ALA A 98 -31.82 1.12 24.49
C ALA A 98 -33.08 0.50 25.15
N LEU A 99 -33.21 -0.83 25.14
CA LEU A 99 -34.32 -1.56 25.76
C LEU A 99 -34.27 -1.52 27.30
N SER A 100 -33.07 -1.44 27.88
CA SER A 100 -32.90 -1.50 29.34
C SER A 100 -33.19 -0.19 30.09
N TRP A 101 -33.09 0.99 29.45
CA TRP A 101 -33.08 2.28 30.17
C TRP A 101 -34.08 3.36 29.67
N GLY A 102 -35.09 3.00 28.88
CA GLY A 102 -36.25 3.88 28.60
C GLY A 102 -36.00 5.15 27.75
N GLY A 103 -34.77 5.40 27.31
CA GLY A 103 -34.38 6.51 26.43
C GLY A 103 -34.25 6.09 24.97
N PHE A 104 -35.33 5.56 24.39
CA PHE A 104 -35.29 4.72 23.18
C PHE A 104 -34.75 5.41 21.91
N LEU A 105 -35.08 6.69 21.66
CA LEU A 105 -34.88 7.25 20.31
C LEU A 105 -33.57 8.03 20.13
N VAL A 106 -33.19 8.91 21.08
CA VAL A 106 -32.07 9.84 20.84
C VAL A 106 -30.71 9.16 21.03
N ALA A 107 -30.56 8.31 22.06
CA ALA A 107 -29.31 7.60 22.34
C ALA A 107 -29.02 6.51 21.29
N ALA A 108 -30.04 5.74 20.89
CA ALA A 108 -29.88 4.68 19.89
C ALA A 108 -29.56 5.25 18.51
N THR A 109 -30.29 6.27 18.07
CA THR A 109 -30.05 6.88 16.73
C THR A 109 -28.68 7.54 16.62
N SER A 110 -28.22 8.24 17.66
CA SER A 110 -26.90 8.88 17.66
C SER A 110 -25.75 7.85 17.63
N LEU A 111 -25.88 6.72 18.35
CA LEU A 111 -24.87 5.65 18.32
C LEU A 111 -24.83 4.92 16.97
N THR A 112 -25.99 4.62 16.37
CA THR A 112 -26.07 4.01 15.03
C THR A 112 -25.47 4.93 13.96
N ILE A 113 -25.73 6.24 14.02
CA ILE A 113 -25.11 7.20 13.09
C ILE A 113 -23.58 7.21 13.24
N ALA A 114 -23.08 7.21 14.47
CA ALA A 114 -21.64 7.15 14.74
C ALA A 114 -21.01 5.83 14.24
N ALA A 115 -21.70 4.71 14.41
CA ALA A 115 -21.28 3.39 13.93
C ALA A 115 -21.14 3.35 12.40
N VAL A 116 -22.17 3.85 11.70
CA VAL A 116 -22.17 3.92 10.24
C VAL A 116 -21.07 4.87 9.75
N ALA A 117 -20.91 6.04 10.37
CA ALA A 117 -19.85 6.98 10.01
C ALA A 117 -18.45 6.37 10.18
N ALA A 118 -18.21 5.65 11.29
CA ALA A 118 -16.95 4.94 11.54
C ALA A 118 -16.68 3.85 10.48
N ALA A 119 -17.71 3.08 10.10
CA ALA A 119 -17.62 2.07 9.06
C ALA A 119 -17.29 2.68 7.68
N VAL A 120 -18.00 3.74 7.29
CA VAL A 120 -17.78 4.47 6.03
C VAL A 120 -16.39 5.07 5.96
N LEU A 121 -15.94 5.77 7.02
CA LEU A 121 -14.59 6.32 7.12
C LEU A 121 -13.52 5.23 7.01
N GLY A 122 -13.75 4.07 7.63
CA GLY A 122 -12.86 2.91 7.52
C GLY A 122 -12.72 2.41 6.08
N VAL A 123 -13.83 2.30 5.35
CA VAL A 123 -13.83 1.88 3.93
C VAL A 123 -13.15 2.91 3.02
N VAL A 124 -13.45 4.20 3.19
CA VAL A 124 -12.81 5.29 2.42
C VAL A 124 -11.31 5.33 2.63
N MET A 125 -10.85 5.14 3.88
CA MET A 125 -9.41 5.10 4.17
C MET A 125 -8.73 3.90 3.51
N ARG A 126 -9.42 2.75 3.44
CA ARG A 126 -8.91 1.55 2.76
C ARG A 126 -8.74 1.78 1.25
N THR A 127 -9.73 2.38 0.59
CA THR A 127 -9.68 2.67 -0.84
C THR A 127 -8.61 3.71 -1.17
N ARG A 128 -8.52 4.80 -0.38
CA ARG A 128 -7.46 5.80 -0.55
C ARG A 128 -6.05 5.22 -0.42
N ARG A 129 -5.80 4.34 0.55
CA ARG A 129 -4.50 3.68 0.69
C ARG A 129 -4.16 2.83 -0.53
N ALA A 130 -5.12 2.10 -1.07
CA ALA A 130 -4.93 1.30 -2.28
C ALA A 130 -4.65 2.19 -3.50
N GLN A 131 -5.31 3.34 -3.62
CA GLN A 131 -5.07 4.31 -4.69
C GLN A 131 -3.66 4.90 -4.62
N VAL A 132 -3.21 5.36 -3.44
CA VAL A 132 -1.86 5.93 -3.27
C VAL A 132 -0.75 4.94 -3.66
N LEU A 133 -0.94 3.65 -3.39
CA LEU A 133 0.02 2.62 -3.80
C LEU A 133 0.08 2.50 -5.33
N LYS A 134 -1.08 2.45 -6.00
CA LYS A 134 -1.15 2.44 -7.47
C LYS A 134 -0.53 3.70 -8.06
N ASP A 135 -0.84 4.87 -7.52
CA ASP A 135 -0.29 6.14 -8.00
C ASP A 135 1.24 6.18 -7.89
N ARG A 136 1.79 5.60 -6.81
CA ARG A 136 3.25 5.45 -6.65
C ARG A 136 3.84 4.49 -7.68
N GLU A 137 3.20 3.35 -7.93
CA GLU A 137 3.63 2.42 -8.97
C GLU A 137 3.62 3.09 -10.35
N HIS A 138 2.56 3.83 -10.68
CA HIS A 138 2.48 4.61 -11.91
C HIS A 138 3.54 5.70 -11.98
N ALA A 139 3.81 6.43 -10.90
CA ALA A 139 4.84 7.46 -10.85
C ALA A 139 6.25 6.87 -11.06
N VAL A 140 6.56 5.73 -10.42
CA VAL A 140 7.84 5.03 -10.63
C VAL A 140 7.95 4.52 -12.06
N ALA A 141 6.90 3.91 -12.61
CA ALA A 141 6.88 3.45 -14.00
C ALA A 141 7.10 4.61 -14.98
N GLN A 142 6.48 5.77 -14.74
CA GLN A 142 6.68 6.98 -15.55
C GLN A 142 8.08 7.55 -15.42
N ALA A 143 8.67 7.55 -14.22
CA ALA A 143 10.04 8.00 -14.00
C ALA A 143 11.03 7.11 -14.77
N LEU A 144 10.88 5.78 -14.67
CA LEU A 144 11.67 4.81 -15.43
C LEU A 144 11.47 4.98 -16.95
N ALA A 145 10.25 5.28 -17.40
CA ALA A 145 9.98 5.53 -18.82
C ALA A 145 10.64 6.83 -19.33
N ARG A 146 10.70 7.88 -18.50
CA ARG A 146 11.39 9.14 -18.85
C ARG A 146 12.91 9.01 -18.91
N GLU A 147 13.47 8.11 -18.11
CA GLU A 147 14.91 7.82 -18.10
C GLU A 147 15.36 6.91 -19.24
N ARG A 148 14.43 6.32 -20.01
CA ARG A 148 14.81 5.51 -21.18
C ARG A 148 15.48 6.40 -22.24
N PRO A 149 16.69 6.05 -22.68
CA PRO A 149 17.37 6.79 -23.72
C PRO A 149 16.55 6.73 -25.01
N SER A 150 16.12 7.88 -25.52
CA SER A 150 15.52 7.96 -26.86
C SER A 150 16.63 7.97 -27.91
N PHE A 151 16.65 6.94 -28.76
CA PHE A 151 17.62 6.82 -29.83
C PHE A 151 17.05 7.36 -31.14
N PRO A 152 17.71 8.34 -31.79
CA PRO A 152 17.20 8.94 -33.03
C PRO A 152 17.35 8.04 -34.26
N GLY A 153 18.21 7.01 -34.21
CA GLY A 153 18.47 6.12 -35.35
C GLY A 153 17.50 4.94 -35.48
N SER A 154 17.27 4.49 -36.72
CA SER A 154 16.56 3.24 -37.03
C SER A 154 17.55 2.15 -37.47
N LEU A 155 17.18 0.88 -37.28
CA LEU A 155 17.93 -0.27 -37.81
C LEU A 155 18.07 -0.23 -39.34
N ASP A 156 17.18 0.45 -40.05
CA ASP A 156 17.19 0.57 -41.52
C ASP A 156 18.36 1.40 -42.05
N LEU A 157 18.99 2.21 -41.19
CA LEU A 157 20.19 2.98 -41.53
C LEU A 157 21.46 2.11 -41.60
N LEU A 158 21.38 0.88 -41.09
CA LEU A 158 22.48 -0.06 -41.06
C LEU A 158 22.44 -0.98 -42.28
N THR A 159 23.60 -1.21 -42.85
CA THR A 159 23.79 -2.31 -43.81
C THR A 159 23.62 -3.66 -43.11
N ALA A 160 23.36 -4.72 -43.88
CA ALA A 160 23.28 -6.09 -43.35
C ALA A 160 24.49 -6.46 -42.48
N ARG A 161 25.69 -6.08 -42.93
CA ARG A 161 26.93 -6.37 -42.21
C ARG A 161 27.08 -5.55 -40.92
N GLU A 162 26.67 -4.29 -40.92
CA GLU A 162 26.65 -3.48 -39.71
C GLU A 162 25.65 -4.01 -38.68
N ARG A 163 24.52 -4.55 -39.15
CA ARG A 163 23.52 -5.21 -38.29
C ARG A 163 24.08 -6.46 -37.62
N GLU A 164 24.82 -7.31 -38.35
CA GLU A 164 25.50 -8.48 -37.79
C GLU A 164 26.54 -8.09 -36.72
N VAL A 165 27.35 -7.07 -37.00
CA VAL A 165 28.31 -6.53 -36.01
C VAL A 165 27.59 -6.00 -34.78
N LEU A 166 26.46 -5.30 -34.95
CA LEU A 166 25.65 -4.79 -33.84
C LEU A 166 25.06 -5.92 -32.99
N ILE A 167 24.58 -7.01 -33.59
CA ILE A 167 24.07 -8.19 -32.87
C ILE A 167 25.16 -8.79 -31.98
N GLU A 168 26.35 -9.00 -32.53
CA GLU A 168 27.47 -9.58 -31.80
C GLU A 168 28.00 -8.64 -30.69
N LEU A 169 27.98 -7.32 -30.95
CA LEU A 169 28.30 -6.29 -29.97
C LEU A 169 27.30 -6.28 -28.81
N ALA A 170 26.00 -6.37 -29.11
CA ALA A 170 24.91 -6.41 -28.15
C ALA A 170 24.92 -7.68 -27.28
N ALA A 171 25.44 -8.78 -27.82
CA ALA A 171 25.72 -10.00 -27.07
C ALA A 171 26.93 -9.89 -26.12
N GLY A 172 27.55 -8.71 -25.97
CA GLY A 172 28.64 -8.46 -25.03
C GLY A 172 30.04 -8.82 -25.53
N ARG A 173 30.20 -9.23 -26.80
CA ARG A 173 31.48 -9.76 -27.32
C ARG A 173 32.50 -8.66 -27.61
N THR A 174 33.76 -8.90 -27.24
CA THR A 174 34.89 -8.02 -27.57
C THR A 174 35.12 -7.94 -29.08
N ASN A 175 35.78 -6.89 -29.56
CA ASN A 175 36.04 -6.74 -31.00
C ASN A 175 36.87 -7.89 -31.59
N ALA A 176 37.72 -8.54 -30.78
CA ALA A 176 38.48 -9.72 -31.18
C ALA A 176 37.57 -10.95 -31.37
N GLU A 177 36.62 -11.16 -30.47
CA GLU A 177 35.62 -12.24 -30.59
C GLU A 177 34.68 -12.01 -31.77
N ILE A 178 34.24 -10.77 -31.98
CA ILE A 178 33.42 -10.39 -33.15
C ILE A 178 34.20 -10.66 -34.43
N ALA A 179 35.49 -10.28 -34.48
CA ALA A 179 36.37 -10.51 -35.61
C ALA A 179 36.48 -12.00 -35.95
N GLY A 180 36.69 -12.86 -34.95
CA GLY A 180 36.72 -14.31 -35.12
C GLY A 180 35.39 -14.88 -35.64
N ARG A 181 34.26 -14.50 -35.02
CA ARG A 181 32.93 -15.04 -35.39
C ARG A 181 32.47 -14.60 -36.77
N LEU A 182 32.78 -13.37 -37.15
CA LEU A 182 32.38 -12.80 -38.42
C LEU A 182 33.45 -13.00 -39.51
N HIS A 183 34.59 -13.63 -39.22
CA HIS A 183 35.73 -13.76 -40.14
C HIS A 183 36.20 -12.40 -40.69
N LEU A 184 36.34 -11.40 -39.81
CA LEU A 184 36.83 -10.06 -40.12
C LEU A 184 38.19 -9.81 -39.45
N ALA A 185 38.95 -8.84 -39.98
CA ALA A 185 40.08 -8.31 -39.24
C ALA A 185 39.61 -7.48 -38.03
N HIS A 186 40.38 -7.50 -36.93
CA HIS A 186 40.07 -6.72 -35.72
C HIS A 186 39.94 -5.21 -35.99
N SER A 187 40.76 -4.67 -36.89
CA SER A 187 40.68 -3.28 -37.36
C SER A 187 39.36 -2.99 -38.08
N THR A 188 38.88 -3.90 -38.92
CA THR A 188 37.62 -3.77 -39.65
C THR A 188 36.42 -3.72 -38.70
N VAL A 189 36.42 -4.53 -37.63
CA VAL A 189 35.37 -4.46 -36.59
C VAL A 189 35.37 -3.10 -35.91
N LYS A 190 36.55 -2.57 -35.52
CA LYS A 190 36.64 -1.21 -34.96
C LYS A 190 36.05 -0.17 -35.90
N THR A 191 36.33 -0.28 -37.20
CA THR A 191 35.75 0.62 -38.21
C THR A 191 34.23 0.49 -38.31
N HIS A 192 33.68 -0.73 -38.31
CA HIS A 192 32.23 -0.94 -38.31
C HIS A 192 31.58 -0.32 -37.07
N VAL A 193 32.11 -0.58 -35.87
CA VAL A 193 31.59 0.01 -34.62
C VAL A 193 31.63 1.54 -34.67
N SER A 194 32.75 2.12 -35.14
CA SER A 194 32.89 3.57 -35.27
C SER A 194 31.94 4.21 -36.30
N ARG A 195 31.38 3.43 -37.24
CA ARG A 195 30.37 3.91 -38.20
C ARG A 195 28.93 3.69 -37.71
N ILE A 196 28.68 2.58 -37.00
CA ILE A 196 27.36 2.24 -36.45
C ILE A 196 26.91 3.27 -35.43
N LEU A 197 27.78 3.64 -34.48
CA LEU A 197 27.44 4.57 -33.40
C LEU A 197 26.88 5.91 -33.92
N PRO A 198 27.57 6.66 -34.80
CA PRO A 198 27.04 7.92 -35.32
C PRO A 198 25.81 7.74 -36.22
N LYS A 199 25.71 6.65 -37.01
CA LYS A 199 24.51 6.34 -37.81
C LYS A 199 23.25 6.21 -36.94
N LEU A 200 23.41 5.69 -35.73
CA LEU A 200 22.33 5.49 -34.79
C LEU A 200 22.18 6.62 -33.75
N GLY A 201 23.06 7.64 -33.79
CA GLY A 201 23.11 8.71 -32.80
C GLY A 201 23.58 8.27 -31.41
N LEU A 202 24.35 7.18 -31.34
CA LEU A 202 24.86 6.58 -30.11
C LEU A 202 26.24 7.15 -29.76
N ARG A 203 26.49 7.34 -28.46
CA ARG A 203 27.76 7.89 -27.95
C ARG A 203 28.79 6.82 -27.68
N ASP A 204 28.35 5.65 -27.25
CA ASP A 204 29.23 4.59 -26.78
C ASP A 204 28.65 3.20 -27.04
N ARG A 205 29.47 2.21 -26.71
CA ARG A 205 29.13 0.80 -26.82
C ARG A 205 27.95 0.42 -25.93
N ALA A 206 27.82 0.98 -24.72
CA ALA A 206 26.73 0.63 -23.81
C ALA A 206 25.39 1.07 -24.39
N GLN A 207 25.31 2.25 -24.99
CA GLN A 207 24.12 2.72 -25.70
C GLN A 207 23.77 1.82 -26.90
N ALA A 208 24.75 1.27 -27.61
CA ALA A 208 24.48 0.30 -28.68
C ALA A 208 23.90 -1.02 -28.18
N VAL A 209 24.33 -1.50 -27.01
CA VAL A 209 23.71 -2.66 -26.35
C VAL A 209 22.26 -2.36 -25.99
N VAL A 210 22.00 -1.23 -25.33
CA VAL A 210 20.64 -0.81 -24.94
C VAL A 210 19.74 -0.65 -26.17
N PHE A 211 20.22 0.01 -27.23
CA PHE A 211 19.48 0.18 -28.49
C PHE A 211 19.09 -1.16 -29.13
N ALA A 212 19.99 -2.13 -29.16
CA ALA A 212 19.71 -3.44 -29.74
C ALA A 212 18.63 -4.21 -28.95
N TYR A 213 18.57 -4.03 -27.62
CA TYR A 213 17.50 -4.59 -26.80
C TYR A 213 16.16 -3.86 -27.01
N GLU A 214 16.16 -2.52 -27.04
CA GLU A 214 14.93 -1.74 -27.21
C GLU A 214 14.29 -1.94 -28.59
N THR A 215 15.09 -2.11 -29.63
CA THR A 215 14.61 -2.40 -30.99
C THR A 215 14.21 -3.86 -31.21
N GLY A 216 14.40 -4.72 -30.21
CA GLY A 216 14.14 -6.16 -30.30
C GLY A 216 15.07 -6.90 -31.26
N LEU A 217 16.18 -6.28 -31.66
CA LEU A 217 17.23 -6.91 -32.48
C LEU A 217 17.88 -8.09 -31.74
N VAL A 218 18.05 -7.93 -30.43
CA VAL A 218 18.53 -8.98 -29.52
C VAL A 218 17.53 -9.12 -28.38
N ARG A 219 17.23 -10.36 -27.98
CA ARG A 219 16.39 -10.66 -26.81
C ARG A 219 17.28 -11.04 -25.63
N PRO A 220 16.97 -10.58 -24.41
CA PRO A 220 17.68 -11.06 -23.23
C PRO A 220 17.42 -12.56 -23.09
N GLY A 221 18.51 -13.32 -22.89
CA GLY A 221 18.48 -14.75 -22.62
C GLY A 221 18.28 -15.06 -21.15
#